data_AF-A0A951UMP7-F1
#
_entry.id   AF-A0A951UMP7-F1
#
_cell.length_a   1.000
_cell.length_b   1.000
_cell.length_c   1.000
_cell.angle_alpha   90.00
_cell.angle_beta   90.00
_cell.angle_gamma   90.00
#
_symmetry.space_group_name_H-M   'P 1'
#
loop_
_entity.id
_entity.type
_entity.pdbx_description
1 polymer ?
#
loop_
_entity_poly.entity_id
_entity_poly.type
_entity_poly.pdbx_seq_one_letter_code
_entity_poly.pdbx_strand_id
1 'polypeptide(L)'
;MAITNLGTEGQPLNLMTSSSLLLLNQGKANPNTKIRLVLFTLATTIAGCAVLILINRWHEHFLADPGAVIPSSSSPSISPPISADIFEKALALEQATITQMPKDGLTEDALEQVIENWQNAIRLMKQIVPTNENYLQASQKLSEYENQLRYVEALRVGIIAAKLTQAGKDNTLSLEEWENIKRLWQQAMTKLNEVPSTDSNYAKARRKMEEYQNNESYASQASSLAPYIQGIRKAENAGRSATTAKSQEDWLEIAGLWDQASGLMRKVSSQSVYYETAKKKSSEYQSKRTYAQRQAVKLVSGES
;
A
#
# COMPACT_ATOMS: atom_id res chain seq x y z
N MET A 1 2.88 54.85 16.74
CA MET A 1 3.15 53.41 16.96
C MET A 1 2.29 52.62 15.99
N ALA A 2 2.89 52.26 14.85
CA ALA A 2 2.26 51.46 13.81
C ALA A 2 2.80 50.03 13.93
N ILE A 3 1.90 49.04 13.99
CA ILE A 3 2.26 47.62 14.03
C ILE A 3 2.21 47.12 12.58
N THR A 4 3.38 46.73 12.08
CA THR A 4 3.62 46.14 10.77
C THR A 4 3.12 44.70 10.70
N ASN A 5 2.31 44.42 9.67
CA ASN A 5 1.97 43.08 9.16
C ASN A 5 3.23 42.40 8.60
N LEU A 6 3.45 41.13 8.98
CA LEU A 6 4.37 40.23 8.27
C LEU A 6 3.53 39.15 7.58
N GLY A 7 3.57 39.20 6.25
CA GLY A 7 3.09 38.14 5.38
C GLY A 7 4.11 37.02 5.26
N THR A 8 3.60 35.82 5.03
CA THR A 8 4.33 34.72 4.38
C THR A 8 3.37 34.08 3.40
N GLU A 9 3.47 34.52 2.14
CA GLU A 9 2.90 33.84 0.98
C GLU A 9 3.59 32.48 0.83
N GLY A 10 2.83 31.40 1.01
CA GLY A 10 3.25 30.06 0.62
C GLY A 10 3.17 29.94 -0.90
N GLN A 11 4.31 29.66 -1.54
CA GLN A 11 4.33 29.34 -2.96
C GLN A 11 3.52 28.06 -3.25
N PRO A 12 2.77 27.99 -4.36
CA PRO A 12 2.07 26.78 -4.75
C PRO A 12 3.06 25.69 -5.15
N LEU A 13 2.91 24.50 -4.56
CA LEU A 13 3.58 23.29 -5.02
C LEU A 13 3.26 23.06 -6.50
N ASN A 14 4.28 23.13 -7.35
CA ASN A 14 4.19 22.80 -8.76
C ASN A 14 4.11 21.27 -8.90
N LEU A 15 2.91 20.74 -8.70
CA LEU A 15 2.59 19.33 -8.95
C LEU A 15 2.45 19.14 -10.46
N MET A 16 3.21 18.19 -11.01
CA MET A 16 3.10 17.78 -12.41
C MET A 16 1.63 17.62 -12.81
N THR A 17 1.22 18.39 -13.80
CA THR A 17 -0.02 18.22 -14.54
C THR A 17 0.10 16.93 -15.35
N SER A 18 -0.39 15.82 -14.82
CA SER A 18 -0.78 14.67 -15.65
C SER A 18 -2.06 15.03 -16.39
N SER A 19 -1.89 15.62 -17.57
CA SER A 19 -2.93 15.76 -18.58
C SER A 19 -3.34 14.36 -19.06
N SER A 20 -4.46 13.84 -18.56
CA SER A 20 -5.39 12.91 -19.23
C SER A 20 -6.47 12.48 -18.24
N LEU A 21 -7.52 13.29 -18.07
CA LEU A 21 -8.79 12.84 -17.47
C LEU A 21 -9.93 13.73 -17.96
N LEU A 22 -10.48 13.34 -19.10
CA LEU A 22 -11.70 13.90 -19.66
C LEU A 22 -12.88 13.07 -19.12
N LEU A 23 -13.70 13.75 -18.31
CA LEU A 23 -15.13 13.56 -18.01
C LEU A 23 -15.74 12.15 -18.07
N LEU A 24 -16.18 11.66 -16.90
CA LEU A 24 -17.57 11.20 -16.77
C LEU A 24 -18.14 11.53 -15.38
N ASN A 25 -19.22 12.28 -15.44
CA ASN A 25 -19.93 12.97 -14.38
C ASN A 25 -21.19 12.19 -14.00
N GLN A 26 -21.43 12.07 -12.69
CA GLN A 26 -22.71 11.81 -11.99
C GLN A 26 -23.39 10.42 -12.09
N GLY A 27 -23.46 9.78 -10.93
CA GLY A 27 -24.52 8.84 -10.56
C GLY A 27 -24.38 8.48 -9.08
N LYS A 28 -25.37 8.84 -8.25
CA LYS A 28 -25.44 8.44 -6.83
C LYS A 28 -25.37 6.92 -6.72
N ALA A 29 -24.21 6.39 -6.34
CA ALA A 29 -24.01 4.95 -6.20
C ALA A 29 -24.59 4.45 -4.87
N ASN A 30 -25.44 3.44 -4.98
CA ASN A 30 -26.08 2.68 -3.92
C ASN A 30 -25.03 2.11 -2.91
N PRO A 31 -25.25 2.21 -1.58
CA PRO A 31 -24.33 1.65 -0.58
C PRO A 31 -24.06 0.14 -0.72
N ASN A 32 -24.95 -0.62 -1.35
CA ASN A 32 -24.74 -2.04 -1.63
C ASN A 32 -23.65 -2.33 -2.68
N THR A 33 -23.27 -1.35 -3.50
CA THR A 33 -22.18 -1.51 -4.49
C THR A 33 -20.80 -1.44 -3.83
N LYS A 34 -20.66 -0.71 -2.72
CA LYS A 34 -19.39 -0.60 -1.97
C LYS A 34 -19.05 -1.89 -1.21
N ILE A 35 -20.06 -2.59 -0.67
CA ILE A 35 -19.86 -3.87 0.03
C ILE A 35 -19.44 -4.99 -0.94
N ARG A 36 -19.94 -4.97 -2.18
CA ARG A 36 -19.55 -5.93 -3.23
C ARG A 36 -18.09 -5.73 -3.69
N LEU A 37 -17.57 -4.50 -3.68
CA LEU A 37 -16.18 -4.22 -4.07
C LEU A 37 -15.15 -4.67 -3.02
N VAL A 38 -15.50 -4.60 -1.73
CA VAL A 38 -14.65 -5.07 -0.62
C VAL A 38 -14.63 -6.60 -0.52
N LEU A 39 -15.75 -7.27 -0.80
CA LEU A 39 -15.79 -8.73 -0.83
C LEU A 39 -15.03 -9.32 -2.04
N PHE A 40 -14.97 -8.60 -3.16
CA PHE A 40 -14.19 -9.04 -4.33
C PHE A 40 -12.67 -8.92 -4.12
N THR A 41 -12.22 -7.96 -3.31
CA THR A 41 -10.79 -7.78 -2.98
C THR A 41 -10.30 -8.76 -1.91
N LEU A 42 -11.16 -9.25 -1.02
CA LEU A 42 -10.78 -10.32 -0.08
C LEU A 42 -10.70 -11.71 -0.74
N ALA A 43 -11.53 -11.96 -1.76
CA ALA A 43 -11.56 -13.25 -2.45
C ALA A 43 -10.30 -13.51 -3.30
N THR A 44 -9.71 -12.46 -3.88
CA THR A 44 -8.49 -12.58 -4.68
C THR A 44 -7.24 -12.84 -3.83
N THR A 45 -7.21 -12.39 -2.57
CA THR A 45 -6.10 -12.71 -1.64
C THR A 45 -6.13 -14.18 -1.21
N ILE A 46 -7.32 -14.77 -1.05
CA ILE A 46 -7.48 -16.19 -0.65
C ILE A 46 -7.13 -17.15 -1.80
N ALA A 47 -7.43 -16.78 -3.05
CA ALA A 47 -7.02 -17.56 -4.22
C ALA A 47 -5.49 -17.62 -4.40
N GLY A 48 -4.77 -16.54 -4.06
CA GLY A 48 -3.30 -16.52 -4.08
C GLY A 48 -2.66 -17.47 -3.06
N CYS A 49 -3.28 -17.67 -1.90
CA CYS A 49 -2.77 -18.62 -0.90
C CYS A 49 -3.01 -20.09 -1.29
N ALA A 50 -4.08 -20.41 -2.03
CA ALA A 50 -4.35 -21.78 -2.48
C ALA A 50 -3.33 -22.27 -3.53
N VAL A 51 -2.81 -21.38 -4.37
CA VAL A 51 -1.76 -21.69 -5.35
C VAL A 51 -0.44 -22.06 -4.67
N LEU A 52 -0.07 -21.40 -3.56
CA LEU A 52 1.12 -21.74 -2.78
C LEU A 52 1.03 -23.10 -2.07
N ILE A 53 -0.16 -23.53 -1.66
CA ILE A 53 -0.37 -24.85 -1.03
C ILE A 53 -0.31 -25.99 -2.06
N LEU A 54 -0.73 -25.75 -3.31
CA LEU A 54 -0.62 -26.74 -4.38
C LEU A 54 0.82 -26.92 -4.89
N ILE A 55 1.65 -25.88 -4.84
CA ILE A 55 3.07 -25.94 -5.24
C ILE A 55 3.90 -26.82 -4.30
N ASN A 56 3.59 -26.84 -2.99
CA ASN A 56 4.35 -27.64 -2.02
C ASN A 56 4.00 -29.14 -2.06
N ARG A 57 2.83 -29.51 -2.61
CA ARG A 57 2.36 -30.91 -2.69
C ARG A 57 2.90 -31.66 -3.92
N TRP A 58 3.45 -30.94 -4.90
CA TRP A 58 3.97 -31.51 -6.14
C TRP A 58 5.40 -32.06 -6.00
N HIS A 59 6.08 -31.81 -4.88
CA HIS A 59 7.48 -32.21 -4.66
C HIS A 59 7.66 -33.64 -4.11
N GLU A 60 6.62 -34.25 -3.54
CA GLU A 60 6.71 -35.57 -2.87
C GLU A 60 6.46 -36.78 -3.80
N HIS A 61 6.10 -36.56 -5.07
CA HIS A 61 5.64 -37.67 -5.95
C HIS A 61 6.66 -38.17 -6.98
N PHE A 62 7.91 -37.70 -6.94
CA PHE A 62 8.87 -37.93 -8.04
C PHE A 62 10.12 -38.74 -7.69
N LEU A 63 10.06 -39.65 -6.71
CA LEU A 63 11.14 -40.60 -6.45
C LEU A 63 10.60 -42.00 -6.14
N ALA A 64 10.31 -42.78 -7.19
CA ALA A 64 10.45 -44.25 -7.17
C ALA A 64 10.20 -44.85 -8.56
N ASP A 65 11.26 -45.25 -9.27
CA ASP A 65 11.35 -46.58 -9.90
C ASP A 65 12.80 -46.89 -10.34
N PRO A 66 13.54 -47.81 -9.70
CA PRO A 66 14.81 -48.30 -10.19
C PRO A 66 14.63 -49.68 -10.83
N GLY A 67 14.34 -49.75 -12.12
CA GLY A 67 14.25 -51.06 -12.78
C GLY A 67 13.84 -51.09 -14.24
N ALA A 68 14.62 -50.47 -15.15
CA ALA A 68 14.44 -50.73 -16.59
C ALA A 68 15.78 -51.04 -17.28
N VAL A 69 15.80 -52.20 -17.94
CA VAL A 69 16.90 -52.82 -18.68
C VAL A 69 17.20 -52.03 -19.97
N ILE A 70 18.49 -51.83 -20.26
CA ILE A 70 19.01 -51.02 -21.38
C ILE A 70 19.13 -51.89 -22.66
N PRO A 71 18.51 -51.52 -23.80
CA PRO A 71 18.94 -51.96 -25.12
C PRO A 71 19.98 -51.01 -25.72
N SER A 72 20.95 -51.60 -26.43
CA SER A 72 22.14 -50.94 -26.96
C SER A 72 21.94 -50.23 -28.31
N SER A 73 22.66 -49.11 -28.43
CA SER A 73 23.21 -48.46 -29.64
C SER A 73 22.26 -47.84 -30.68
N SER A 74 22.10 -46.53 -30.57
CA SER A 74 22.21 -45.57 -31.67
C SER A 74 22.91 -44.32 -31.11
N SER A 75 23.85 -43.74 -31.86
CA SER A 75 24.65 -42.59 -31.41
C SER A 75 23.73 -41.46 -30.94
N PRO A 76 23.77 -41.07 -29.64
CA PRO A 76 22.86 -40.07 -29.13
C PRO A 76 23.29 -38.71 -29.68
N SER A 77 22.38 -38.06 -30.39
CA SER A 77 22.39 -36.60 -30.48
C SER A 77 22.46 -36.09 -29.05
N ILE A 78 23.60 -35.54 -28.66
CA ILE A 78 23.85 -35.05 -27.31
C ILE A 78 22.86 -33.92 -27.12
N SER A 79 21.72 -34.20 -26.46
CA SER A 79 20.82 -33.16 -26.02
C SER A 79 21.65 -32.15 -25.25
N PRO A 80 21.50 -30.84 -25.54
CA PRO A 80 22.29 -29.83 -24.85
C PRO A 80 22.18 -30.08 -23.33
N PRO A 81 23.28 -29.96 -22.58
CA PRO A 81 23.23 -30.17 -21.14
C PRO A 81 22.15 -29.27 -20.57
N ILE A 82 21.26 -29.83 -19.73
CA ILE A 82 20.07 -29.19 -19.15
C ILE A 82 20.35 -27.76 -18.65
N SER A 83 21.59 -27.49 -18.22
CA SER A 83 22.09 -26.20 -17.78
C SER A 83 22.18 -25.09 -18.84
N ALA A 84 22.42 -25.41 -20.12
CA ALA A 84 22.50 -24.39 -21.19
C ALA A 84 21.11 -23.79 -21.49
N ASP A 85 20.07 -24.63 -21.49
CA ASP A 85 18.68 -24.21 -21.67
C ASP A 85 18.18 -23.30 -20.51
N ILE A 86 18.65 -23.54 -19.28
CA ILE A 86 18.30 -22.71 -18.11
C ILE A 86 18.85 -21.29 -18.24
N PHE A 87 20.10 -21.14 -18.69
CA PHE A 87 20.72 -19.83 -18.86
C PHE A 87 20.01 -18.99 -19.93
N GLU A 88 19.74 -19.58 -21.10
CA GLU A 88 19.03 -18.90 -22.21
C GLU A 88 17.61 -18.50 -21.82
N LYS A 89 16.89 -19.34 -21.06
CA LYS A 89 15.56 -18.99 -20.52
C LYS A 89 15.62 -17.77 -19.59
N ALA A 90 16.65 -17.67 -18.75
CA ALA A 90 16.82 -16.54 -17.86
C ALA A 90 17.14 -15.24 -18.63
N LEU A 91 17.94 -15.33 -19.70
CA LEU A 91 18.19 -14.19 -20.60
C LEU A 91 16.94 -13.76 -21.37
N ALA A 92 16.11 -14.71 -21.81
CA ALA A 92 14.84 -14.41 -22.47
C ALA A 92 13.88 -13.63 -21.55
N LEU A 93 13.82 -13.97 -20.26
CA LEU A 93 13.05 -13.24 -19.25
C LEU A 93 13.60 -11.84 -18.99
N GLU A 94 14.93 -11.68 -18.95
CA GLU A 94 15.57 -10.35 -18.89
C GLU A 94 15.14 -9.49 -20.09
N GLN A 95 15.24 -10.01 -21.31
CA GLN A 95 14.88 -9.27 -22.52
C GLN A 95 13.39 -8.90 -22.56
N ALA A 96 12.51 -9.82 -22.14
CA ALA A 96 11.09 -9.54 -21.99
C ALA A 96 10.85 -8.41 -20.98
N THR A 97 11.58 -8.42 -19.87
CA THR A 97 11.48 -7.41 -18.82
C THR A 97 11.96 -6.03 -19.28
N ILE A 98 13.08 -5.95 -19.98
CA ILE A 98 13.60 -4.70 -20.56
C ILE A 98 12.59 -4.09 -21.54
N THR A 99 11.90 -4.95 -22.29
CA THR A 99 10.88 -4.53 -23.27
C THR A 99 9.59 -4.05 -22.58
N GLN A 100 9.20 -4.72 -21.49
CA GLN A 100 7.99 -4.41 -20.73
C GLN A 100 8.15 -3.24 -19.76
N MET A 101 9.39 -2.90 -19.36
CA MET A 101 9.65 -1.78 -18.47
C MET A 101 9.10 -0.49 -19.12
N PRO A 102 8.03 0.10 -18.58
CA PRO A 102 7.34 1.19 -19.25
C PRO A 102 8.27 2.38 -19.41
N LYS A 103 8.44 2.85 -20.65
CA LYS A 103 9.14 4.11 -20.93
C LYS A 103 8.34 5.31 -20.40
N ASP A 104 7.00 5.18 -20.40
CA ASP A 104 6.05 6.15 -19.87
C ASP A 104 4.88 5.41 -19.19
N GLY A 105 4.37 5.94 -18.08
CA GLY A 105 3.15 5.43 -17.42
C GLY A 105 3.32 4.08 -16.73
N LEU A 106 4.04 4.04 -15.61
CA LEU A 106 4.17 2.86 -14.76
C LEU A 106 2.81 2.51 -14.13
N THR A 107 2.22 1.38 -14.52
CA THR A 107 1.04 0.81 -13.84
C THR A 107 1.49 -0.26 -12.84
N GLU A 108 0.64 -0.51 -11.84
CA GLU A 108 0.90 -1.54 -10.83
C GLU A 108 1.00 -2.93 -11.46
N ASP A 109 0.06 -3.29 -12.34
CA ASP A 109 0.03 -4.59 -13.02
C ASP A 109 1.26 -4.81 -13.92
N ALA A 110 1.71 -3.77 -14.62
CA ALA A 110 2.93 -3.86 -15.44
C ALA A 110 4.17 -4.11 -14.58
N LEU A 111 4.25 -3.48 -13.40
CA LEU A 111 5.35 -3.72 -12.47
C LEU A 111 5.28 -5.09 -11.79
N GLU A 112 4.08 -5.60 -11.51
CA GLU A 112 3.91 -6.97 -11.01
C GLU A 112 4.50 -7.98 -11.99
N GLN A 113 4.17 -7.86 -13.28
CA GLN A 113 4.70 -8.77 -14.30
C GLN A 113 6.22 -8.69 -14.42
N VAL A 114 6.78 -7.47 -14.35
CA VAL A 114 8.23 -7.25 -14.34
C VAL A 114 8.88 -7.90 -13.12
N ILE A 115 8.27 -7.80 -11.94
CA ILE A 115 8.76 -8.42 -10.70
C ILE A 115 8.76 -9.95 -10.84
N GLU A 116 7.68 -10.53 -11.34
CA GLU A 116 7.59 -11.98 -11.58
C GLU A 116 8.68 -12.47 -12.54
N ASN A 117 8.91 -11.73 -13.64
CA ASN A 117 9.96 -12.08 -14.60
C ASN A 117 11.35 -12.04 -13.96
N TRP A 118 11.67 -11.00 -13.19
CA TRP A 118 12.94 -10.92 -12.46
C TRP A 118 13.11 -12.06 -11.45
N GLN A 119 12.08 -12.36 -10.66
CA GLN A 119 12.11 -13.45 -9.69
C GLN A 119 12.33 -14.81 -10.36
N ASN A 120 11.66 -15.05 -11.50
CA ASN A 120 11.84 -16.27 -12.28
C ASN A 120 13.24 -16.36 -12.88
N ALA A 121 13.77 -15.26 -13.44
CA ALA A 121 15.13 -15.22 -13.99
C ALA A 121 16.19 -15.48 -12.91
N ILE A 122 16.04 -14.86 -11.73
CA ILE A 122 16.90 -15.10 -10.54
C ILE A 122 16.85 -16.57 -10.13
N ARG A 123 15.65 -17.18 -10.08
CA ARG A 123 15.48 -18.59 -9.71
C ARG A 123 16.17 -19.52 -10.70
N LEU A 124 16.13 -19.22 -11.99
CA LEU A 124 16.83 -19.98 -13.03
C LEU A 124 18.36 -19.82 -12.90
N MET A 125 18.86 -18.59 -12.75
CA MET A 125 20.30 -18.33 -12.58
C MET A 125 20.88 -19.07 -11.36
N LYS A 126 20.15 -19.16 -10.25
CA LYS A 126 20.57 -19.90 -9.05
C LYS A 126 20.69 -21.41 -9.23
N GLN A 127 20.13 -21.99 -10.29
CA GLN A 127 20.23 -23.43 -10.60
C GLN A 127 21.49 -23.79 -11.40
N ILE A 128 22.21 -22.80 -11.95
CA ILE A 128 23.40 -23.05 -12.74
C ILE A 128 24.56 -23.42 -11.81
N VAL A 129 25.08 -24.63 -11.98
CA VAL A 129 26.15 -25.19 -11.13
C VAL A 129 27.54 -24.72 -11.55
N PRO A 130 28.54 -24.69 -10.64
CA PRO A 130 29.90 -24.23 -10.93
C PRO A 130 30.64 -24.91 -12.09
N THR A 131 30.24 -26.14 -12.46
CA THR A 131 30.84 -26.88 -13.57
C THR A 131 30.28 -26.48 -14.95
N ASN A 132 29.25 -25.64 -15.00
CA ASN A 132 28.69 -25.13 -16.25
C ASN A 132 29.54 -23.98 -16.80
N GLU A 133 29.75 -23.95 -18.12
CA GLU A 133 30.55 -22.91 -18.79
C GLU A 133 30.00 -21.49 -18.59
N ASN A 134 28.69 -21.33 -18.41
CA ASN A 134 28.02 -20.05 -18.18
C ASN A 134 27.96 -19.66 -16.69
N TYR A 135 28.50 -20.47 -15.77
CA TYR A 135 28.39 -20.22 -14.32
C TYR A 135 28.89 -18.83 -13.92
N LEU A 136 30.06 -18.43 -14.42
CA LEU A 136 30.64 -17.13 -14.07
C LEU A 136 29.75 -15.97 -14.55
N GLN A 137 29.23 -16.06 -15.78
CA GLN A 137 28.33 -15.06 -16.34
C GLN A 137 26.98 -15.04 -15.60
N ALA A 138 26.43 -16.20 -15.26
CA ALA A 138 25.21 -16.33 -14.47
C ALA A 138 25.36 -15.70 -13.08
N SER A 139 26.50 -15.93 -12.40
CA SER A 139 26.79 -15.34 -11.09
C SER A 139 26.89 -13.81 -11.16
N GLN A 140 27.44 -13.26 -12.25
CA GLN A 140 27.51 -11.81 -12.46
C GLN A 140 26.11 -11.22 -12.70
N LYS A 141 25.34 -11.84 -13.62
CA LYS A 141 23.96 -11.45 -13.95
C LYS A 141 23.03 -11.52 -12.74
N LEU A 142 23.25 -12.48 -11.83
CA LEU A 142 22.43 -12.64 -10.63
C LEU A 142 22.42 -11.38 -9.75
N SER A 143 23.60 -10.78 -9.52
CA SER A 143 23.67 -9.54 -8.73
C SER A 143 22.97 -8.38 -9.43
N GLU A 144 23.08 -8.29 -10.76
CA GLU A 144 22.36 -7.29 -11.56
C GLU A 144 20.85 -7.47 -11.41
N TYR A 145 20.34 -8.69 -11.57
CA TYR A 145 18.90 -8.97 -11.49
C TYR A 145 18.33 -8.68 -10.10
N GLU A 146 19.06 -9.04 -9.04
CA GLU A 146 18.64 -8.75 -7.66
C GLU A 146 18.54 -7.24 -7.41
N ASN A 147 19.43 -6.43 -7.98
CA ASN A 147 19.34 -4.96 -7.88
C ASN A 147 18.17 -4.39 -8.70
N GLN A 148 17.95 -4.89 -9.92
CA GLN A 148 16.80 -4.51 -10.75
C GLN A 148 15.49 -4.82 -10.03
N LEU A 149 15.39 -6.00 -9.41
CA LEU A 149 14.22 -6.41 -8.62
C LEU A 149 13.96 -5.44 -7.47
N ARG A 150 14.98 -5.09 -6.65
CA ARG A 150 14.82 -4.13 -5.54
C ARG A 150 14.29 -2.78 -6.02
N TYR A 151 14.83 -2.27 -7.12
CA TYR A 151 14.38 -1.01 -7.70
C TYR A 151 12.92 -1.06 -8.15
N VAL A 152 12.51 -2.11 -8.88
CA VAL A 152 11.13 -2.22 -9.38
C VAL A 152 10.12 -2.47 -8.25
N GLU A 153 10.47 -3.30 -7.27
CA GLU A 153 9.63 -3.50 -6.08
C GLU A 153 9.39 -2.18 -5.34
N ALA A 154 10.41 -1.32 -5.25
CA ALA A 154 10.26 -0.01 -4.65
C ALA A 154 9.27 0.87 -5.42
N LEU A 155 9.36 0.89 -6.75
CA LEU A 155 8.42 1.64 -7.61
C LEU A 155 6.98 1.16 -7.43
N ARG A 156 6.77 -0.16 -7.37
CA ARG A 156 5.45 -0.75 -7.18
C ARG A 156 4.85 -0.32 -5.84
N VAL A 157 5.59 -0.48 -4.75
CA VAL A 157 5.13 -0.07 -3.41
C VAL A 157 4.84 1.45 -3.39
N GLY A 158 5.69 2.26 -4.00
CA GLY A 158 5.48 3.70 -4.13
C GLY A 158 4.21 4.07 -4.92
N ILE A 159 3.88 3.34 -5.99
CA ILE A 159 2.63 3.55 -6.75
C ILE A 159 1.40 3.22 -5.90
N ILE A 160 1.42 2.12 -5.15
CA ILE A 160 0.34 1.76 -4.22
C ILE A 160 0.16 2.87 -3.18
N ALA A 161 1.26 3.33 -2.59
CA ALA A 161 1.25 4.43 -1.62
C ALA A 161 0.69 5.73 -2.24
N ALA A 162 1.09 6.06 -3.47
CA ALA A 162 0.60 7.23 -4.21
C ALA A 162 -0.91 7.18 -4.46
N LYS A 163 -1.43 6.04 -4.93
CA LYS A 163 -2.87 5.83 -5.18
C LYS A 163 -3.68 6.03 -3.89
N LEU A 164 -3.22 5.44 -2.78
CA LEU A 164 -3.88 5.58 -1.48
C LEU A 164 -3.78 7.02 -0.94
N THR A 165 -2.63 7.67 -1.07
CA THR A 165 -2.45 9.09 -0.73
C THR A 165 -3.43 9.97 -1.50
N GLN A 166 -3.60 9.72 -2.80
CA GLN A 166 -4.54 10.44 -3.66
C GLN A 166 -5.99 10.23 -3.23
N ALA A 167 -6.36 9.00 -2.83
CA ALA A 167 -7.69 8.71 -2.30
C ALA A 167 -7.99 9.45 -1.00
N GLY A 168 -6.96 9.80 -0.21
CA GLY A 168 -7.11 10.53 1.04
C GLY A 168 -7.19 12.06 0.95
N LYS A 169 -7.09 12.66 -0.25
CA LYS A 169 -7.07 14.13 -0.40
C LYS A 169 -8.34 14.85 0.07
N ASP A 170 -9.47 14.14 0.17
CA ASP A 170 -10.71 14.67 0.72
C ASP A 170 -10.81 14.54 2.27
N ASN A 171 -9.69 14.15 2.89
CA ASN A 171 -9.57 13.89 4.32
C ASN A 171 -10.55 12.82 4.83
N THR A 172 -10.99 11.88 4.00
CA THR A 172 -11.92 10.81 4.43
C THR A 172 -11.24 9.64 5.13
N LEU A 173 -9.94 9.44 4.88
CA LEU A 173 -9.19 8.34 5.48
C LEU A 173 -9.05 8.49 7.00
N SER A 174 -9.05 7.33 7.65
CA SER A 174 -8.80 7.14 9.06
C SER A 174 -7.32 7.32 9.43
N LEU A 175 -7.03 7.34 10.74
CA LEU A 175 -5.66 7.41 11.23
C LEU A 175 -4.86 6.17 10.79
N GLU A 176 -5.47 5.00 10.90
CA GLU A 176 -4.85 3.72 10.56
C GLU A 176 -4.51 3.64 9.06
N GLU A 177 -5.40 4.14 8.20
CA GLU A 177 -5.15 4.20 6.76
C GLU A 177 -3.98 5.12 6.42
N TRP A 178 -3.87 6.29 7.06
CA TRP A 178 -2.72 7.18 6.88
C TRP A 178 -1.40 6.60 7.40
N GLU A 179 -1.40 5.93 8.56
CA GLU A 179 -0.21 5.22 9.05
C GLU A 179 0.19 4.07 8.11
N ASN A 180 -0.78 3.39 7.50
CA ASN A 180 -0.48 2.38 6.48
C ASN A 180 0.18 3.00 5.24
N ILE A 181 -0.33 4.13 4.74
CA ILE A 181 0.26 4.87 3.62
C ILE A 181 1.71 5.27 3.93
N LYS A 182 1.94 5.83 5.13
CA LYS A 182 3.27 6.19 5.60
C LYS A 182 4.22 4.99 5.63
N ARG A 183 3.76 3.85 6.16
CA ARG A 183 4.53 2.60 6.17
C ARG A 183 4.88 2.13 4.75
N LEU A 184 3.96 2.25 3.79
CA LEU A 184 4.23 1.91 2.39
C LEU A 184 5.32 2.82 1.80
N TRP A 185 5.27 4.13 2.04
CA TRP A 185 6.34 5.04 1.63
C TRP A 185 7.70 4.65 2.23
N GLN A 186 7.74 4.33 3.53
CA GLN A 186 8.95 3.89 4.21
C GLN A 186 9.50 2.57 3.65
N GLN A 187 8.63 1.61 3.32
CA GLN A 187 9.02 0.36 2.67
C GLN A 187 9.61 0.61 1.28
N ALA A 188 8.99 1.47 0.48
CA ALA A 188 9.51 1.83 -0.84
C ALA A 188 10.89 2.49 -0.73
N MET A 189 11.06 3.44 0.19
CA MET A 189 12.35 4.09 0.48
C MET A 189 13.40 3.09 0.95
N THR A 190 13.05 2.14 1.82
CA THR A 190 13.98 1.09 2.27
C THR A 190 14.54 0.32 1.08
N LYS A 191 13.68 -0.11 0.15
CA LYS A 191 14.09 -0.83 -1.06
C LYS A 191 14.96 0.02 -2.00
N LEU A 192 14.65 1.31 -2.18
CA LEU A 192 15.50 2.22 -2.94
C LEU A 192 16.88 2.40 -2.31
N ASN A 193 16.96 2.35 -0.97
CA ASN A 193 18.22 2.52 -0.27
C ASN A 193 19.18 1.34 -0.45
N GLU A 194 18.63 0.15 -0.66
CA GLU A 194 19.37 -1.10 -0.89
C GLU A 194 19.95 -1.20 -2.32
N VAL A 195 19.58 -0.29 -3.24
CA VAL A 195 20.17 -0.24 -4.59
C VAL A 195 21.64 0.24 -4.47
N PRO A 196 22.63 -0.58 -4.87
CA PRO A 196 24.04 -0.23 -4.72
C PRO A 196 24.46 0.89 -5.67
N SER A 197 25.50 1.65 -5.30
CA SER A 197 26.02 2.77 -6.10
C SER A 197 26.61 2.37 -7.45
N THR A 198 26.94 1.10 -7.63
CA THR A 198 27.44 0.52 -8.88
C THR A 198 26.31 0.13 -9.84
N ASP A 199 25.05 0.13 -9.40
CA ASP A 199 23.91 -0.25 -10.23
C ASP A 199 23.50 0.86 -11.20
N SER A 200 23.10 0.48 -12.42
CA SER A 200 22.69 1.43 -13.46
C SER A 200 21.46 2.25 -13.09
N ASN A 201 20.63 1.79 -12.16
CA ASN A 201 19.48 2.53 -11.64
C ASN A 201 19.78 3.36 -10.40
N TYR A 202 21.00 3.35 -9.85
CA TYR A 202 21.31 4.07 -8.60
C TYR A 202 20.89 5.54 -8.64
N ALA A 203 21.26 6.26 -9.71
CA ALA A 203 20.89 7.66 -9.88
C ALA A 203 19.36 7.86 -9.95
N LYS A 204 18.62 6.93 -10.56
CA LYS A 204 17.14 6.98 -10.59
C LYS A 204 16.56 6.69 -9.20
N ALA A 205 17.13 5.73 -8.48
CA ALA A 205 16.72 5.36 -7.13
C ALA A 205 16.89 6.53 -6.16
N ARG A 206 18.01 7.26 -6.22
CA ARG A 206 18.24 8.44 -5.36
C ARG A 206 17.27 9.58 -5.67
N ARG A 207 16.97 9.87 -6.93
CA ARG A 207 15.92 10.84 -7.29
C ARG A 207 14.55 10.43 -6.76
N LYS A 208 14.17 9.15 -6.88
CA LYS A 208 12.91 8.65 -6.34
C LYS A 208 12.86 8.68 -4.82
N MET A 209 13.98 8.53 -4.14
CA MET A 209 14.07 8.66 -2.68
C MET A 209 13.59 10.04 -2.22
N GLU A 210 14.07 11.12 -2.86
CA GLU A 210 13.70 12.49 -2.51
C GLU A 210 12.18 12.73 -2.70
N GLU A 211 11.63 12.24 -3.81
CA GLU A 211 10.18 12.27 -4.05
C GLU A 211 9.40 11.52 -2.95
N TYR A 212 9.85 10.32 -2.57
CA TYR A 212 9.16 9.49 -1.58
C TYR A 212 9.29 10.05 -0.16
N GLN A 213 10.39 10.71 0.17
CA GLN A 213 10.54 11.43 1.44
C GLN A 213 9.52 12.57 1.57
N ASN A 214 9.30 13.32 0.50
CA ASN A 214 8.29 14.38 0.48
C ASN A 214 6.88 13.81 0.64
N ASN A 215 6.59 12.69 -0.04
CA ASN A 215 5.29 12.03 0.07
C ASN A 215 5.05 11.40 1.45
N GLU A 216 6.08 10.83 2.08
CA GLU A 216 6.02 10.31 3.45
C GLU A 216 5.76 11.44 4.46
N SER A 217 6.45 12.57 4.31
CA SER A 217 6.24 13.76 5.14
C SER A 217 4.80 14.27 5.04
N TYR A 218 4.24 14.32 3.83
CA TYR A 218 2.83 14.63 3.62
C TYR A 218 1.90 13.64 4.33
N ALA A 219 2.12 12.33 4.16
CA ALA A 219 1.31 11.29 4.81
C ALA A 219 1.42 11.37 6.35
N SER A 220 2.59 11.72 6.88
CA SER A 220 2.83 11.93 8.31
C SER A 220 2.04 13.12 8.85
N GLN A 221 2.05 14.25 8.13
CA GLN A 221 1.22 15.42 8.47
C GLN A 221 -0.27 15.08 8.42
N ALA A 222 -0.72 14.40 7.37
CA ALA A 222 -2.11 13.98 7.24
C ALA A 222 -2.54 13.01 8.36
N SER A 223 -1.68 12.05 8.72
CA SER A 223 -1.89 11.15 9.86
C SER A 223 -2.07 11.94 11.17
N SER A 224 -1.22 12.94 11.42
CA SER A 224 -1.31 13.78 12.63
C SER A 224 -2.62 14.58 12.73
N LEU A 225 -3.23 14.90 11.58
CA LEU A 225 -4.48 15.65 11.46
C LEU A 225 -5.71 14.74 11.50
N ALA A 226 -5.60 13.48 11.07
CA ALA A 226 -6.72 12.57 10.88
C ALA A 226 -7.59 12.37 12.14
N PRO A 227 -7.05 12.22 13.37
CA PRO A 227 -7.88 12.08 14.57
C PRO A 227 -8.74 13.31 14.84
N TYR A 228 -8.22 14.50 14.59
CA TYR A 228 -8.96 15.75 14.77
C TYR A 228 -10.18 15.79 13.82
N ILE A 229 -9.95 15.60 12.52
CA ILE A 229 -11.02 15.64 11.50
C ILE A 229 -12.09 14.59 11.78
N GLN A 230 -11.69 13.36 12.08
CA GLN A 230 -12.63 12.29 12.41
C GLN A 230 -13.43 12.60 13.68
N GLY A 231 -12.77 13.15 14.71
CA GLY A 231 -13.41 13.57 15.95
C GLY A 231 -14.49 14.63 15.70
N ILE A 232 -14.21 15.63 14.85
CA ILE A 232 -15.19 16.64 14.44
C ILE A 232 -16.39 15.98 13.76
N ARG A 233 -16.17 15.13 12.76
CA ARG A 233 -17.27 14.47 12.03
C ARG A 233 -18.15 13.60 12.94
N LYS A 234 -17.54 12.87 13.89
CA LYS A 234 -18.28 12.07 14.88
C LYS A 234 -19.14 12.96 15.78
N ALA A 235 -18.59 14.08 16.23
CA ALA A 235 -19.32 15.08 17.00
C ALA A 235 -20.47 15.73 16.21
N GLU A 236 -20.26 16.06 14.94
CA GLU A 236 -21.31 16.59 14.06
C GLU A 236 -22.43 15.58 13.84
N ASN A 237 -22.10 14.30 13.64
CA ASN A 237 -23.08 13.22 13.57
C ASN A 237 -23.88 13.10 14.86
N ALA A 238 -23.21 13.11 16.02
CA ALA A 238 -23.86 13.07 17.32
C ALA A 238 -24.83 14.25 17.52
N GLY A 239 -24.41 15.45 17.12
CA GLY A 239 -25.23 16.66 17.18
C GLY A 239 -26.46 16.58 16.28
N ARG A 240 -26.31 16.06 15.05
CA ARG A 240 -27.44 15.86 14.13
C ARG A 240 -28.40 14.78 14.62
N SER A 241 -27.91 13.63 15.08
CA SER A 241 -28.77 12.56 15.60
C SER A 241 -29.56 13.02 16.84
N ALA A 242 -28.98 13.88 17.67
CA ALA A 242 -29.65 14.42 18.86
C ALA A 242 -30.87 15.29 18.56
N THR A 243 -31.01 15.85 17.35
CA THR A 243 -32.21 16.66 17.00
C THR A 243 -33.43 15.80 16.67
N THR A 244 -33.22 14.51 16.39
CA THR A 244 -34.29 13.58 15.98
C THR A 244 -34.46 12.41 16.95
N ALA A 245 -33.67 12.33 18.02
CA ALA A 245 -33.71 11.25 19.01
C ALA A 245 -35.04 11.22 19.77
N LYS A 246 -35.64 10.03 19.90
CA LYS A 246 -36.94 9.83 20.56
C LYS A 246 -36.94 8.66 21.54
N SER A 247 -35.93 7.80 21.49
CA SER A 247 -35.83 6.59 22.31
C SER A 247 -34.59 6.62 23.20
N GLN A 248 -34.59 5.77 24.22
CA GLN A 248 -33.42 5.54 25.07
C GLN A 248 -32.24 5.07 24.21
N GLU A 249 -32.49 4.16 23.27
CA GLU A 249 -31.51 3.59 22.36
C GLU A 249 -30.85 4.68 21.50
N ASP A 250 -31.62 5.62 20.95
CA ASP A 250 -31.09 6.75 20.17
C ASP A 250 -30.09 7.57 21.02
N TRP A 251 -30.45 7.88 22.26
CA TRP A 251 -29.61 8.66 23.16
C TRP A 251 -28.34 7.92 23.59
N LEU A 252 -28.40 6.60 23.75
CA LEU A 252 -27.22 5.79 24.01
C LEU A 252 -26.29 5.72 22.79
N GLU A 253 -26.82 5.64 21.57
CA GLU A 253 -26.03 5.73 20.34
C GLU A 253 -25.33 7.09 20.24
N ILE A 254 -26.06 8.19 20.50
CA ILE A 254 -25.50 9.55 20.54
C ILE A 254 -24.39 9.66 21.57
N ALA A 255 -24.57 9.09 22.77
CA ALA A 255 -23.53 9.04 23.79
C ALA A 255 -22.28 8.30 23.30
N GLY A 256 -22.45 7.19 22.57
CA GLY A 256 -21.38 6.46 21.91
C GLY A 256 -20.62 7.29 20.87
N LEU A 257 -21.32 8.10 20.07
CA LEU A 257 -20.68 9.00 19.09
C LEU A 257 -19.87 10.11 19.78
N TRP A 258 -20.38 10.71 20.86
CA TRP A 258 -19.63 11.69 21.65
C TRP A 258 -18.40 11.07 22.31
N ASP A 259 -18.51 9.84 22.81
CA ASP A 259 -17.39 9.11 23.39
C ASP A 259 -16.28 8.85 22.36
N GLN A 260 -16.64 8.36 21.17
CA GLN A 260 -15.72 8.17 20.06
C GLN A 260 -15.06 9.50 19.64
N ALA A 261 -15.84 10.57 19.49
CA ALA A 261 -15.33 11.89 19.14
C ALA A 261 -14.30 12.39 20.16
N SER A 262 -14.61 12.25 21.46
CA SER A 262 -13.71 12.62 22.55
C SER A 262 -12.44 11.77 22.55
N GLY A 263 -12.56 10.46 22.33
CA GLY A 263 -11.43 9.54 22.20
C GLY A 263 -10.49 9.91 21.04
N LEU A 264 -11.05 10.30 19.89
CA LEU A 264 -10.28 10.77 18.74
C LEU A 264 -9.55 12.09 19.02
N MET A 265 -10.21 13.04 19.70
CA MET A 265 -9.57 14.29 20.10
C MET A 265 -8.37 14.08 21.02
N ARG A 266 -8.41 13.08 21.91
CA ARG A 266 -7.26 12.72 22.75
C ARG A 266 -6.09 12.09 21.99
N LYS A 267 -6.33 11.55 20.80
CA LYS A 267 -5.29 10.97 19.93
C LYS A 267 -4.57 12.02 19.07
N VAL A 268 -5.02 13.28 19.08
CA VAL A 268 -4.32 14.36 18.38
C VAL A 268 -2.95 14.58 19.01
N SER A 269 -1.90 14.52 18.20
CA SER A 269 -0.51 14.69 18.64
C SER A 269 -0.28 16.06 19.30
N SER A 270 0.57 16.11 20.34
CA SER A 270 0.99 17.36 20.99
C SER A 270 1.77 18.30 20.07
N GLN A 271 2.32 17.79 18.97
CA GLN A 271 3.00 18.59 17.94
C GLN A 271 2.02 19.19 16.91
N SER A 272 0.75 18.76 16.92
CA SER A 272 -0.26 19.30 16.00
C SER A 272 -0.65 20.71 16.40
N VAL A 273 -0.81 21.59 15.42
CA VAL A 273 -1.38 22.95 15.63
C VAL A 273 -2.81 22.90 16.20
N TYR A 274 -3.49 21.76 16.10
CA TYR A 274 -4.84 21.55 16.64
C TYR A 274 -4.85 20.99 18.06
N TYR A 275 -3.70 20.73 18.69
CA TYR A 275 -3.63 20.03 19.98
C TYR A 275 -4.46 20.69 21.09
N GLU A 276 -4.26 21.98 21.34
CA GLU A 276 -5.00 22.69 22.40
C GLU A 276 -6.51 22.76 22.10
N THR A 277 -6.86 22.96 20.83
CA THR A 277 -8.26 22.93 20.38
C THR A 277 -8.88 21.54 20.60
N ALA A 278 -8.16 20.48 20.26
CA ALA A 278 -8.59 19.10 20.44
C ALA A 278 -8.77 18.76 21.93
N LYS A 279 -7.83 19.18 22.79
CA LYS A 279 -7.92 19.01 24.24
C LYS A 279 -9.18 19.66 24.81
N LYS A 280 -9.48 20.91 24.42
CA LYS A 280 -10.72 21.59 24.82
C LYS A 280 -11.97 20.84 24.32
N LYS A 281 -11.98 20.44 23.04
CA LYS A 281 -13.10 19.70 22.44
C LYS A 281 -13.31 18.33 23.09
N SER A 282 -12.25 17.63 23.47
CA SER A 282 -12.34 16.35 24.19
C SER A 282 -13.18 16.51 25.46
N SER A 283 -12.91 17.55 26.26
CA SER A 283 -13.67 17.84 27.48
C SER A 283 -15.10 18.25 27.20
N GLU A 284 -15.32 19.09 26.19
CA GLU A 284 -16.67 19.47 25.74
C GLU A 284 -17.51 18.24 25.36
N TYR A 285 -16.92 17.31 24.59
CA TYR A 285 -17.60 16.10 24.14
C TYR A 285 -17.90 15.12 25.28
N GLN A 286 -17.05 15.05 26.32
CA GLN A 286 -17.36 14.29 27.53
C GLN A 286 -18.60 14.83 28.27
N SER A 287 -18.75 16.15 28.34
CA SER A 287 -19.95 16.77 28.90
C SER A 287 -21.19 16.45 28.06
N LYS A 288 -21.09 16.51 26.73
CA LYS A 288 -22.18 16.16 25.81
C LYS A 288 -22.56 14.67 25.88
N ARG A 289 -21.59 13.77 26.03
CA ARG A 289 -21.83 12.35 26.31
C ARG A 289 -22.66 12.17 27.59
N THR A 290 -22.25 12.83 28.68
CA THR A 290 -22.96 12.75 29.97
C THR A 290 -24.39 13.28 29.86
N TYR A 291 -24.59 14.37 29.11
CA TYR A 291 -25.92 14.88 28.81
C TYR A 291 -26.78 13.84 28.09
N ALA A 292 -26.28 13.25 27.00
CA ALA A 292 -27.00 12.22 26.25
C ALA A 292 -27.36 11.00 27.13
N GLN A 293 -26.45 10.55 28.00
CA GLN A 293 -26.71 9.48 28.96
C GLN A 293 -27.86 9.82 29.92
N ARG A 294 -27.92 11.06 30.41
CA ARG A 294 -29.03 11.50 31.27
C ARG A 294 -30.37 11.52 30.53
N GLN A 295 -30.37 11.93 29.25
CA GLN A 295 -31.58 11.88 28.44
C GLN A 295 -32.08 10.44 28.24
N ALA A 296 -31.17 9.50 28.01
CA ALA A 296 -31.51 8.09 27.94
C ALA A 296 -32.19 7.58 29.22
N VAL A 297 -31.66 7.93 30.40
CA VAL A 297 -32.23 7.52 31.70
C VAL A 297 -33.63 8.09 31.92
N LYS A 298 -33.86 9.37 31.58
CA LYS A 298 -35.17 10.03 31.75
C LYS A 298 -36.30 9.33 31.00
N LEU A 299 -36.01 8.82 29.81
CA LEU A 299 -37.00 8.09 29.01
C LEU A 299 -37.40 6.75 29.64
N VAL A 300 -36.54 6.16 30.47
CA VAL A 300 -36.84 4.92 31.21
C VAL A 300 -37.63 5.21 32.48
N SER A 301 -37.31 6.31 33.18
CA SER A 301 -37.97 6.67 34.45
C SER A 301 -39.38 7.24 34.26
N GLY A 302 -39.82 7.53 33.03
CA GLY A 302 -41.11 8.16 32.76
C GLY A 302 -41.16 9.64 33.16
N GLU A 303 -40.01 10.26 33.43
CA GLU A 303 -39.88 11.68 33.75
C GLU A 303 -39.80 12.50 32.45
N SER A 304 -40.94 12.65 31.76
CA SER A 304 -41.06 13.52 30.58
C SER A 304 -41.46 14.94 30.94
#